data_AF-A0A183EML7-F1
#
_entry.id   AF-A0A183EML7-F1
#
_cell.length_a   1.000
_cell.length_b   1.000
_cell.length_c   1.000
_cell.angle_alpha   90.00
_cell.angle_beta   90.00
_cell.angle_gamma   90.00
#
_symmetry.space_group_name_H-M   'P 1'
#
loop_
_entity.id
_entity.type
_entity.pdbx_description
1 polymer ?
#
loop_
_entity_poly.entity_id
_entity_poly.type
_entity_poly.pdbx_seq_one_letter_code
_entity_poly.pdbx_strand_id
1 'polypeptide(L)'
;LPYNDYFEYFGPHYRLHIDPSNATNENTPEFLKKIQEGVIENLRHLPHVPSVQMQPIGDESYASRLLKEEEEARDNADPDVRFDRVIENLRHLPHVPSVQMQPIGDESYASRLLKEEEEARDNADPDVRFDRIIPRKFDMN
;
A
#
# COMPACT_ATOMS: atom_id res chain seq x y z
N LEU A 1 -27.43 2.49 -18.30
CA LEU A 1 -26.11 2.90 -18.84
C LEU A 1 -26.34 3.59 -20.20
N PRO A 2 -25.51 4.57 -20.61
CA PRO A 2 -25.53 5.08 -21.98
C PRO A 2 -25.20 3.97 -23.00
N TYR A 3 -25.69 4.09 -24.23
CA TYR A 3 -25.44 3.11 -25.28
C TYR A 3 -23.97 3.14 -25.74
N ASN A 4 -23.37 1.96 -25.88
CA ASN A 4 -22.04 1.73 -26.43
C ASN A 4 -21.94 0.27 -26.94
N ASP A 5 -20.89 -0.04 -27.70
CA ASP A 5 -20.68 -1.37 -28.32
C ASP A 5 -20.50 -2.51 -27.30
N TYR A 6 -20.21 -2.17 -26.04
CA TYR A 6 -20.00 -3.10 -24.92
C TYR A 6 -21.21 -3.17 -23.97
N PHE A 7 -22.32 -2.52 -24.32
CA PHE A 7 -23.49 -2.40 -23.44
C PHE A 7 -24.07 -3.76 -23.04
N GLU A 8 -23.97 -4.74 -23.94
CA GLU A 8 -24.48 -6.10 -23.75
C GLU A 8 -23.78 -6.85 -22.60
N TYR A 9 -22.53 -6.50 -22.27
CA TYR A 9 -21.80 -7.13 -21.16
C TYR A 9 -22.34 -6.77 -19.77
N PHE A 10 -23.15 -5.72 -19.65
CA PHE A 10 -23.77 -5.31 -18.38
C PHE A 10 -25.12 -6.01 -18.11
N GLY A 11 -25.50 -6.98 -18.94
CA GLY A 11 -26.65 -7.84 -18.69
C GLY A 11 -26.45 -8.70 -17.42
N PRO A 12 -27.52 -9.05 -16.71
CA PRO A 12 -28.94 -8.85 -17.02
C PRO A 12 -29.54 -7.51 -16.54
N HIS A 13 -28.82 -6.73 -15.74
CA HIS A 13 -29.40 -5.59 -15.02
C HIS A 13 -29.11 -4.21 -15.64
N TYR A 14 -28.13 -4.10 -16.55
CA TYR A 14 -27.76 -2.88 -17.29
C TYR A 14 -27.56 -1.63 -16.41
N ARG A 15 -27.06 -1.86 -15.19
CA ARG A 15 -26.74 -0.85 -14.19
C ARG A 15 -25.23 -0.78 -13.98
N LEU A 16 -24.75 0.41 -13.62
CA LEU A 16 -23.34 0.63 -13.27
C LEU A 16 -23.04 0.13 -11.84
N HIS A 17 -23.97 0.36 -10.91
CA HIS A 17 -23.82 -0.08 -9.53
C HIS A 17 -24.02 -1.60 -9.41
N ILE A 18 -23.16 -2.22 -8.62
CA ILE A 18 -23.21 -3.65 -8.27
C ILE A 18 -23.76 -3.74 -6.84
N ASP A 19 -24.69 -4.67 -6.62
CA ASP A 19 -25.20 -4.92 -5.28
C ASP A 19 -24.13 -5.63 -4.43
N PRO A 20 -24.00 -5.27 -3.14
CA PRO A 20 -23.06 -5.94 -2.25
C PRO A 20 -23.39 -7.44 -2.19
N SER A 21 -22.35 -8.27 -2.17
CA SER A 21 -22.54 -9.71 -2.03
C SER A 21 -22.94 -10.07 -0.60
N ASN A 22 -23.56 -11.24 -0.43
CA ASN A 22 -23.82 -11.83 0.90
C ASN A 22 -22.57 -12.49 1.50
N ALA A 23 -21.38 -12.15 1.02
CA ALA A 23 -20.13 -12.66 1.57
C ALA A 23 -19.95 -12.10 2.99
N THR A 24 -19.53 -12.96 3.92
CA THR A 24 -19.28 -12.56 5.30
C THR A 24 -18.14 -11.56 5.34
N ASN A 25 -18.36 -10.42 6.01
CA ASN A 25 -17.31 -9.46 6.26
C ASN A 25 -16.45 -9.93 7.45
N GLU A 26 -15.23 -10.35 7.17
CA GLU A 26 -14.25 -10.77 8.19
C GLU A 26 -13.48 -9.60 8.82
N ASN A 27 -13.71 -8.36 8.34
CA ASN A 27 -13.10 -7.17 8.90
C ASN A 27 -13.85 -6.75 10.17
N THR A 28 -13.41 -7.28 11.32
CA THR A 28 -13.92 -6.83 12.61
C THR A 28 -13.44 -5.39 12.90
N PRO A 29 -14.26 -4.57 13.58
CA PRO A 29 -13.88 -3.19 13.88
C PRO A 29 -12.60 -3.12 14.75
N GLU A 30 -12.40 -4.09 15.64
CA GLU A 30 -11.21 -4.21 16.47
C GLU A 30 -9.96 -4.49 15.63
N PHE A 31 -10.06 -5.37 14.63
CA PHE A 31 -8.96 -5.69 13.72
C PHE A 31 -8.54 -4.47 12.88
N LEU A 32 -9.52 -3.77 12.31
CA LEU A 32 -9.27 -2.54 11.55
C LEU A 32 -8.60 -1.47 12.41
N LYS A 33 -9.06 -1.30 13.66
CA LYS A 33 -8.48 -0.34 14.61
C LYS A 33 -7.03 -0.68 14.93
N LYS A 34 -6.72 -1.95 15.16
CA LYS A 34 -5.35 -2.41 15.43
C LYS A 34 -4.40 -2.10 14.27
N ILE A 35 -4.83 -2.35 13.03
CA ILE A 35 -4.05 -2.01 11.84
C ILE A 35 -3.90 -0.48 11.73
N GLN A 36 -4.98 0.27 11.90
CA GLN A 36 -4.96 1.73 11.83
C GLN A 36 -3.97 2.33 12.84
N GLU A 37 -4.00 1.88 14.10
CA GLU A 37 -3.07 2.32 15.15
C GLU A 37 -1.61 2.01 14.78
N GLY A 38 -1.33 0.80 14.28
CA GLY A 38 0.02 0.43 13.84
C GLY A 38 0.52 1.28 12.66
N VAL A 39 -0.34 1.56 11.67
CA VAL A 39 -0.01 2.43 10.54
C VAL A 39 0.26 3.86 11.01
N ILE A 40 -0.58 4.40 11.90
CA ILE A 40 -0.40 5.75 12.43
C ILE A 40 0.91 5.86 13.22
N GLU A 41 1.24 4.87 14.06
CA GLU A 41 2.50 4.89 14.81
C GLU A 41 3.72 4.85 13.88
N ASN A 42 3.68 4.01 12.84
CA ASN A 42 4.73 4.00 11.81
C ASN A 42 4.89 5.37 11.13
N LEU A 43 3.79 6.05 10.84
CA LEU A 43 3.82 7.39 10.25
C LEU A 43 4.37 8.46 11.21
N ARG A 44 4.23 8.28 12.53
CA ARG A 44 4.78 9.20 13.54
C ARG A 44 6.31 9.15 13.63
N HIS A 45 6.91 8.04 13.23
CA HIS A 45 8.37 7.90 13.16
C HIS A 45 8.98 8.58 11.93
N LEU A 46 8.16 8.96 10.94
CA LEU A 46 8.63 9.76 9.82
C LEU A 46 8.88 11.21 10.29
N PRO A 47 9.97 11.86 9.83
CA PRO A 47 10.22 13.25 10.17
C PRO A 47 9.05 14.12 9.70
N HIS A 48 8.45 14.86 10.63
CA HIS A 48 7.33 15.74 10.32
C HIS A 48 7.81 16.83 9.37
N VAL A 49 7.22 16.91 8.17
CA VAL A 49 7.46 18.03 7.27
C VAL A 49 6.58 19.19 7.76
N PRO A 50 7.14 20.36 8.11
CA PRO A 50 6.31 21.52 8.47
C PRO A 50 5.36 21.80 7.32
N SER A 51 4.07 21.97 7.64
CA SER A 51 2.95 22.03 6.71
C SER A 51 3.33 22.70 5.39
N VAL A 52 3.52 21.89 4.34
CA VAL A 52 3.65 22.39 2.98
C VAL A 52 2.31 23.00 2.63
N GLN A 53 2.25 24.33 2.59
CA GLN A 53 1.05 25.02 2.13
C GLN A 53 0.76 24.50 0.72
N MET A 54 -0.44 23.94 0.52
CA MET A 54 -0.90 23.51 -0.80
C MET A 54 -0.99 24.74 -1.68
N GLN A 55 0.08 25.02 -2.42
CA GLN A 55 0.08 26.02 -3.48
C GLN A 55 -0.53 25.38 -4.72
N PRO A 56 -1.41 26.08 -5.45
CA PRO A 56 -1.86 25.59 -6.75
C PRO A 56 -0.63 25.38 -7.63
N ILE A 57 -0.48 24.16 -8.13
CA ILE A 57 0.58 23.81 -9.06
C ILE A 57 0.31 24.63 -10.33
N GLY A 58 1.13 25.67 -10.56
CA GLY A 58 1.02 26.45 -11.80
C GLY A 58 1.25 25.55 -13.01
N ASP A 59 0.55 25.82 -14.10
CA ASP A 59 0.60 25.04 -15.35
C ASP A 59 2.04 24.94 -15.92
N GLU A 60 2.92 25.86 -15.53
CA GLU A 60 4.33 25.88 -15.95
C GLU A 60 5.30 25.21 -14.95
N SER A 61 4.78 24.58 -13.89
CA SER A 61 5.61 23.89 -12.91
C SER A 61 6.36 22.72 -13.53
N TYR A 62 7.55 22.44 -13.01
CA TYR A 62 8.37 21.30 -13.46
C TYR A 62 7.62 19.97 -13.32
N ALA A 63 6.81 19.81 -12.27
CA ALA A 63 5.96 18.65 -12.06
C ALA A 63 4.87 18.52 -13.14
N SER A 64 4.22 19.63 -13.53
CA SER A 64 3.21 19.60 -14.59
C SER A 64 3.82 19.24 -15.95
N ARG A 65 5.00 19.76 -16.28
CA ARG A 65 5.72 19.40 -17.50
C ARG A 65 6.14 17.93 -17.53
N LEU A 66 6.65 17.40 -16.41
CA LEU A 66 7.02 15.97 -16.28
C LEU A 66 5.81 15.04 -16.45
N LEU A 67 4.70 15.36 -15.81
CA LEU A 67 3.47 14.57 -15.93
C LEU A 67 2.95 14.55 -17.37
N LYS A 68 3.03 15.70 -18.06
CA LYS A 68 2.64 15.80 -19.47
C LYS A 68 3.55 14.98 -20.39
N GLU A 69 4.88 15.05 -20.18
CA GLU A 69 5.83 14.26 -20.94
C GLU A 69 5.66 12.75 -20.69
N GLU A 70 5.30 12.35 -19.47
CA GLU A 70 4.98 10.95 -19.13
C GLU A 70 3.69 10.48 -19.80
N GLU A 71 2.65 11.31 -19.80
CA GLU A 71 1.38 11.01 -20.48
C GLU A 71 1.60 10.84 -21.98
N GLU A 72 2.35 11.75 -22.61
CA GLU A 72 2.73 11.65 -24.01
C GLU A 72 3.58 10.40 -24.28
N ALA A 73 4.50 10.03 -23.40
CA ALA A 73 5.29 8.81 -23.55
C ALA A 73 4.43 7.54 -23.42
N ARG A 74 3.43 7.54 -22.52
CA ARG A 74 2.51 6.43 -22.31
C ARG A 74 1.55 6.25 -23.48
N ASP A 75 1.08 7.34 -24.06
CA ASP A 75 0.18 7.30 -25.21
C ASP A 75 0.90 6.83 -26.49
N ASN A 76 2.20 7.11 -26.59
CA ASN A 76 3.05 6.66 -27.69
C ASN A 76 3.74 5.30 -27.41
N ALA A 77 3.43 4.65 -26.28
CA ALA A 77 3.96 3.35 -25.90
C ALA A 77 3.47 2.23 -26.82
N ASP A 78 4.34 1.26 -27.10
CA ASP A 78 3.92 -0.03 -27.64
C ASP A 78 3.09 -0.79 -26.57
N PRO A 79 1.84 -1.19 -26.85
CA PRO A 79 0.97 -1.84 -25.88
C PRO A 79 1.50 -3.19 -25.37
N ASP A 80 2.43 -3.83 -26.10
CA ASP A 80 3.01 -5.12 -25.72
C ASP A 80 4.29 -4.98 -24.88
N VAL A 81 4.78 -3.76 -24.66
CA VAL A 81 5.99 -3.48 -23.87
C VAL A 81 5.61 -2.93 -22.49
N ARG A 82 6.10 -3.58 -21.43
CA ARG A 82 5.91 -3.08 -20.06
C ARG A 82 6.66 -1.76 -19.86
N PHE A 83 5.91 -0.73 -19.49
CA PHE A 83 6.42 0.62 -19.22
C PHE A 83 7.12 0.69 -17.85
N ASP A 84 8.34 0.16 -17.76
CA ASP A 84 9.11 0.04 -16.50
C ASP A 84 9.94 1.31 -16.17
N ARG A 85 9.43 2.52 -16.46
CA ARG A 85 10.18 3.79 -16.23
C ARG A 85 9.70 4.64 -15.07
N VAL A 86 8.64 4.23 -14.37
CA VAL A 86 8.03 5.04 -13.30
C VAL A 86 9.00 5.26 -12.12
N ILE A 87 9.93 4.33 -11.84
CA ILE A 87 10.81 4.42 -10.65
C ILE A 87 12.09 5.24 -10.91
N GLU A 88 12.58 5.33 -12.16
CA GLU A 88 13.84 6.02 -12.47
C GLU A 88 13.69 7.54 -12.54
N ASN A 89 12.60 8.04 -13.12
CA ASN A 89 12.39 9.47 -13.32
C ASN A 89 12.12 10.22 -12.00
N LEU A 90 11.46 9.57 -11.02
CA LEU A 90 11.27 10.16 -9.68
C LEU A 90 12.60 10.35 -8.91
N ARG A 91 13.68 9.64 -9.28
CA ARG A 91 15.00 9.80 -8.64
C ARG A 91 15.76 11.06 -9.10
N HIS A 92 15.32 11.69 -10.19
CA HIS A 92 16.03 12.80 -10.84
C HIS A 92 15.35 14.16 -10.65
N LEU A 93 14.29 14.24 -9.83
CA LEU A 93 13.68 15.50 -9.44
C LEU A 93 14.75 16.43 -8.82
N PRO A 94 14.77 17.74 -9.15
CA PRO A 94 15.72 18.68 -8.58
C PRO A 94 15.63 18.64 -7.05
N HIS A 95 16.80 18.52 -6.43
CA HIS A 95 16.98 18.44 -4.99
C HIS A 95 16.22 19.56 -4.28
N VAL A 96 15.12 19.22 -3.61
CA VAL A 96 14.66 20.02 -2.48
C VAL A 96 15.81 20.05 -1.46
N PRO A 97 16.16 21.22 -0.87
CA PRO A 97 17.30 21.32 0.02
C PRO A 97 17.24 20.20 1.05
N SER A 98 18.23 19.31 0.98
CA SER A 98 18.29 18.07 1.75
C SER A 98 18.00 18.36 3.21
N VAL A 99 16.90 17.83 3.72
CA VAL A 99 16.87 17.41 5.11
C VAL A 99 17.99 16.38 5.24
N GLN A 100 19.02 16.70 6.02
CA GLN A 100 20.06 15.73 6.35
C GLN A 100 19.36 14.58 7.08
N MET A 101 19.09 13.49 6.37
CA MET A 101 18.64 12.24 6.97
C MET A 101 19.77 11.80 7.91
N GLN A 102 19.55 11.96 9.21
CA GLN A 102 20.40 11.30 10.18
C GLN A 102 20.18 9.78 10.00
N PRO A 103 21.25 8.96 10.00
CA PRO A 103 21.05 7.52 9.97
C PRO A 103 20.16 7.13 11.14
N ILE A 104 19.07 6.43 10.86
CA ILE A 104 18.20 5.86 11.89
C ILE A 104 19.08 4.87 12.65
N GLY A 105 19.43 5.23 13.89
CA GLY A 105 20.26 4.42 14.77
C GLY A 105 19.67 3.03 14.97
N ASP A 106 20.41 2.07 14.44
CA ASP A 106 20.63 0.71 14.89
C ASP A 106 19.46 -0.29 14.93
N GLU A 107 19.80 -1.53 14.55
CA GLU A 107 19.10 -2.84 14.50
C GLU A 107 18.25 -3.24 15.74
N SER A 108 17.94 -2.31 16.62
CA SER A 108 17.30 -2.52 17.91
C SER A 108 15.81 -2.83 17.85
N TYR A 109 15.09 -2.51 16.76
CA TYR A 109 13.63 -2.72 16.68
C TYR A 109 13.26 -4.16 16.32
N ALA A 110 13.86 -4.71 15.27
CA ALA A 110 13.66 -6.11 14.90
C ALA A 110 14.12 -7.06 16.03
N SER A 111 15.24 -6.73 16.68
CA SER A 111 15.79 -7.49 17.80
C SER A 111 14.93 -7.41 19.07
N ARG A 112 14.24 -6.28 19.32
CA ARG A 112 13.31 -6.13 20.45
C ARG A 112 12.02 -6.92 20.23
N LEU A 113 11.46 -6.89 19.02
CA LEU A 113 10.26 -7.69 18.70
C LEU A 113 10.52 -9.19 18.81
N LEU A 114 11.69 -9.67 18.35
CA LEU A 114 12.05 -11.08 18.47
C LEU A 114 12.24 -11.52 19.94
N LYS A 115 12.83 -10.65 20.79
CA LYS A 115 12.95 -10.92 22.22
C LYS A 115 11.59 -10.97 22.92
N GLU A 116 10.69 -10.05 22.58
CA GLU A 116 9.35 -10.00 23.18
C GLU A 116 8.51 -11.22 22.77
N GLU A 117 8.70 -11.75 21.55
CA GLU A 117 8.06 -12.98 21.09
C GLU A 117 8.63 -14.25 21.77
N GLU A 118 9.93 -14.27 22.08
CA GLU A 118 10.60 -15.38 22.75
C GLU A 118 10.26 -15.42 24.26
N GLU A 119 10.24 -14.27 24.94
CA GLU A 119 9.82 -14.13 26.34
C GLU A 119 8.33 -14.47 26.53
N ALA A 120 7.49 -14.26 25.52
CA ALA A 120 6.09 -14.67 25.54
C ALA A 120 5.89 -16.19 25.39
N ARG A 121 6.85 -16.90 24.77
CA ARG A 121 6.82 -18.38 24.69
C ARG A 121 7.19 -19.04 26.00
N ASP A 122 8.15 -18.47 26.73
CA ASP A 122 8.64 -19.03 27.99
C ASP A 122 7.69 -18.77 29.17
N ASN A 123 6.86 -17.72 29.09
CA ASN A 123 5.87 -17.37 30.11
C ASN A 123 4.43 -17.82 29.79
N ALA A 124 4.23 -18.55 28.67
CA ALA A 124 2.93 -19.11 28.33
C ALA A 124 2.62 -20.31 29.23
N ASP A 125 1.46 -20.28 29.87
CA ASP A 125 0.89 -21.40 30.62
C ASP A 125 0.87 -22.66 29.72
N PRO A 126 1.48 -23.80 30.13
CA PRO A 126 1.57 -25.00 29.31
C PRO A 126 0.22 -25.58 28.88
N ASP A 127 -0.88 -25.15 29.51
CA ASP A 127 -2.25 -25.56 29.15
C ASP A 127 -2.93 -24.64 28.12
N VAL A 128 -2.32 -23.53 27.72
CA VAL A 128 -2.78 -22.78 26.54
C VAL A 128 -2.27 -23.49 25.29
N ARG A 129 -2.98 -24.56 24.92
CA ARG A 129 -2.87 -25.16 23.59
C ARG A 129 -3.09 -24.08 22.53
N PHE A 130 -1.98 -23.57 22.01
CA PHE A 130 -1.98 -23.07 20.64
C PHE A 130 -2.36 -24.25 19.77
N ASP A 131 -3.63 -24.31 19.36
CA ASP A 131 -4.05 -25.12 18.24
C ASP A 131 -3.25 -24.64 17.04
N ARG A 132 -2.12 -25.32 16.83
CA ARG A 132 -1.29 -25.15 15.65
C ARG A 132 -2.22 -25.44 14.48
N ILE A 133 -2.55 -24.42 13.72
CA ILE A 133 -2.95 -24.60 12.32
C ILE A 133 -1.67 -25.06 11.60
N ILE A 134 -1.36 -26.35 11.73
CA ILE A 134 -0.42 -27.01 10.84
C ILE A 134 -1.15 -27.13 9.50
N PRO A 135 -0.62 -26.58 8.40
CA PRO A 135 -1.15 -26.92 7.09
C PRO A 135 -0.91 -28.42 6.89
N ARG A 136 -2.00 -29.21 6.86
CA ARG A 136 -1.90 -30.63 6.49
C ARG A 136 -1.26 -30.67 5.12
N LYS A 137 -0.10 -31.33 5.02
CA LYS A 137 0.43 -31.72 3.72
C LYS A 137 -0.59 -32.65 3.07
N PHE A 138 -0.99 -32.29 1.85
CA PHE A 138 -1.70 -33.18 0.95
C PHE A 138 -0.75 -34.30 0.58
N ASP A 139 -0.93 -35.48 1.17
CA ASP A 139 -0.36 -36.71 0.63
C ASP A 139 -1.28 -37.17 -0.51
N MET A 140 -0.79 -37.01 -1.75
CA MET A 140 -1.38 -37.63 -2.95
C MET A 140 -0.94 -39.09 -2.99
N ASN A 141 -1.91 -40.00 -2.89
CA ASN A 141 -1.82 -41.36 -3.43
C ASN A 141 -2.51 -41.40 -4.79
#